data_AF-A0A7K9Q7W7-F1
#
_entry.id   AF-A0A7K9Q7W7-F1
#
_cell.length_a   1.000
_cell.length_b   1.000
_cell.length_c   1.000
_cell.angle_alpha   90.00
_cell.angle_beta   90.00
_cell.angle_gamma   90.00
#
_symmetry.space_group_name_H-M   'P 1'
#
loop_
_entity.id
_entity.type
_entity.pdbx_description
1 polymer ?
#
loop_
_entity_poly.entity_id
_entity_poly.type
_entity_poly.pdbx_seq_one_letter_code
_entity_poly.pdbx_strand_id
1 'polypeptide(L)'
;QSLESELERVTGQFQETQGRMRQLMRSSAEKFRQVWLVNEEEAKALIREALDADRVIHVQQLGMPWEEPRPWFLDNVGPLGGRREKRDAMQVAEKLLEGGIREFRGIRLCRVRPTLGISGQDHPGVAS
;
A
#
# COMPACT_ATOMS: atom_id res chain seq x y z
N GLN A 1 -46.61 4.70 24.74
CA GLN A 1 -45.14 4.90 24.72
C GLN A 1 -44.89 6.32 24.24
N SER A 2 -43.98 7.06 24.89
CA SER A 2 -43.67 8.46 24.51
C SER A 2 -42.58 8.49 23.44
N LEU A 3 -42.68 9.42 22.49
CA LEU A 3 -41.66 9.66 21.46
C LEU A 3 -40.28 9.92 22.06
N GLU A 4 -40.23 10.58 23.21
CA GLU A 4 -38.99 10.90 23.93
C GLU A 4 -38.24 9.65 24.41
N SER A 5 -38.97 8.63 24.86
CA SER A 5 -38.39 7.34 25.26
C SER A 5 -37.83 6.56 24.07
N GLU A 6 -38.50 6.61 22.91
CA GLU A 6 -37.99 6.00 21.67
C GLU A 6 -36.74 6.72 21.15
N LEU A 7 -36.68 8.05 21.27
CA LEU A 7 -35.51 8.85 20.89
C LEU A 7 -34.28 8.50 21.76
N GLU A 8 -34.47 8.41 23.08
CA GLU A 8 -33.39 8.03 24.01
C GLU A 8 -32.89 6.61 23.70
N ARG A 9 -33.82 5.67 23.47
CA ARG A 9 -33.51 4.29 23.11
C ARG A 9 -32.68 4.20 21.83
N VAL A 10 -33.09 4.87 20.76
CA VAL A 10 -32.37 4.88 19.47
C VAL A 10 -31.00 5.53 19.61
N THR A 11 -30.89 6.60 20.41
CA THR A 11 -29.61 7.28 20.67
C THR A 11 -28.63 6.36 21.40
N GLY A 12 -29.10 5.62 22.40
CA GLY A 12 -28.29 4.61 23.10
C GLY A 12 -27.77 3.51 22.17
N GLN A 13 -28.64 2.98 21.30
CA GLN A 13 -28.25 1.96 20.30
C GLN A 13 -27.21 2.49 19.30
N PHE A 14 -27.34 3.76 18.89
CA PHE A 14 -26.37 4.39 18.00
C PHE A 14 -24.99 4.52 18.65
N GLN A 15 -24.94 5.01 19.90
CA GLN A 15 -23.68 5.14 20.64
C GLN A 15 -23.00 3.78 20.86
N GLU A 16 -23.77 2.76 21.20
CA GLU A 16 -23.27 1.39 21.35
C GLU A 16 -22.68 0.86 20.03
N THR A 17 -23.42 1.05 18.93
CA THR A 17 -22.98 0.65 17.59
C THR A 17 -21.68 1.35 17.20
N GLN A 18 -21.58 2.66 17.46
CA GLN A 18 -20.32 3.40 17.24
C GLN A 18 -19.18 2.87 18.11
N GLY A 19 -19.45 2.50 19.36
CA GLY A 19 -18.47 1.87 20.25
C GLY A 19 -17.91 0.57 19.68
N ARG A 20 -18.80 -0.32 19.24
CA ARG A 20 -18.43 -1.59 18.59
C ARG A 20 -17.66 -1.38 17.30
N MET A 21 -18.06 -0.40 16.47
CA MET A 21 -17.35 -0.07 15.24
C MET A 21 -15.90 0.35 15.49
N ARG A 22 -15.65 1.21 16.50
CA ARG A 22 -14.28 1.61 16.89
C ARG A 22 -13.44 0.41 17.32
N GLN A 23 -14.00 -0.51 18.10
CA GLN A 23 -13.30 -1.71 18.55
C GLN A 23 -13.00 -2.67 17.38
N LEU A 24 -13.96 -2.87 16.48
CA LEU A 24 -13.76 -3.65 15.26
C LEU A 24 -12.64 -3.06 14.41
N MET A 25 -12.68 -1.75 14.13
CA MET A 25 -11.64 -1.10 13.35
C MET A 25 -10.23 -1.30 13.93
N ARG A 26 -10.07 -1.16 15.25
CA ARG A 26 -8.79 -1.41 15.93
C ARG A 26 -8.34 -2.87 15.78
N SER A 27 -9.21 -3.81 16.14
CA SER A 27 -8.87 -5.24 16.09
C SER A 27 -8.64 -5.74 14.66
N SER A 28 -9.38 -5.22 13.68
CA SER A 28 -9.17 -5.53 12.27
C SER A 28 -7.84 -4.99 11.75
N ALA A 29 -7.44 -3.78 12.16
CA ALA A 29 -6.14 -3.23 11.75
C ALA A 29 -4.96 -4.04 12.33
N GLU A 30 -5.08 -4.48 13.59
CA GLU A 30 -4.09 -5.34 14.24
C GLU A 30 -3.98 -6.71 13.55
N LYS A 31 -5.11 -7.39 13.36
CA LYS A 31 -5.15 -8.70 12.67
C LYS A 31 -4.62 -8.59 11.24
N PHE A 32 -5.00 -7.54 10.52
CA PHE A 32 -4.47 -7.30 9.18
C PHE A 32 -2.95 -7.13 9.18
N ARG A 33 -2.39 -6.40 10.14
CA ARG A 33 -0.93 -6.23 10.27
C ARG A 33 -0.25 -7.56 10.56
N GLN A 34 -0.81 -8.40 11.42
CA GLN A 34 -0.25 -9.71 11.73
C GLN A 34 -0.17 -10.60 10.48
N VAL A 35 -1.29 -10.74 9.76
CA VAL A 35 -1.34 -11.54 8.52
C VAL A 35 -0.40 -10.95 7.46
N TRP A 36 -0.33 -9.62 7.35
CA TRP A 36 0.60 -8.97 6.43
C TRP A 36 2.05 -9.38 6.69
N LEU A 37 2.51 -9.32 7.95
CA LEU A 37 3.91 -9.61 8.28
C LEU A 37 4.29 -11.05 7.92
N VAL A 38 3.40 -12.01 8.19
CA VAL A 38 3.62 -13.41 7.83
C VAL A 38 3.70 -13.58 6.31
N ASN A 39 2.74 -13.02 5.57
CA ASN A 39 2.73 -13.12 4.11
C ASN A 39 3.92 -12.40 3.46
N GLU A 40 4.35 -11.27 4.03
CA GLU A 40 5.50 -10.52 3.55
C GLU A 40 6.79 -11.32 3.75
N GLU A 41 6.96 -11.98 4.89
CA GLU A 41 8.09 -12.87 5.15
C GLU A 41 8.12 -14.03 4.15
N GLU A 42 6.98 -14.70 3.95
CA GLU A 42 6.84 -15.81 3.01
C GLU A 42 7.14 -15.37 1.56
N ALA A 43 6.58 -14.24 1.13
CA ALA A 43 6.84 -13.69 -0.20
C ALA A 43 8.32 -13.34 -0.41
N LYS A 44 9.00 -12.79 0.62
CA LYS A 44 10.44 -12.50 0.56
C LYS A 44 11.27 -13.77 0.44
N ALA A 45 10.88 -14.85 1.14
CA ALA A 45 11.55 -16.14 1.02
C ALA A 45 11.44 -16.69 -0.41
N LEU A 46 10.23 -16.67 -1.00
CA LEU A 46 9.99 -17.11 -2.38
C LEU A 46 10.79 -16.29 -3.40
N ILE A 47 10.89 -14.98 -3.20
CA ILE A 47 11.67 -14.11 -4.10
C ILE A 47 13.16 -14.49 -4.04
N ARG A 48 13.70 -14.78 -2.85
CA ARG A 48 15.10 -15.23 -2.71
C ARG A 48 15.34 -16.56 -3.42
N GLU A 49 14.41 -17.50 -3.29
CA GLU A 49 14.48 -18.78 -4.00
C GLU A 49 14.44 -18.60 -5.52
N ALA A 50 13.55 -17.74 -6.01
CA ALA A 50 13.46 -17.40 -7.42
C ALA A 50 14.75 -16.73 -7.94
N LEU A 51 15.36 -15.83 -7.17
CA LEU A 51 16.63 -15.19 -7.53
C LEU A 51 17.80 -16.19 -7.56
N ASP A 52 17.83 -17.16 -6.64
CA ASP A 52 18.84 -18.21 -6.68
C ASP A 52 18.69 -19.12 -7.90
N ALA A 53 17.45 -19.52 -8.22
CA ALA A 53 17.17 -20.27 -9.44
C ALA A 53 17.55 -19.49 -10.71
N ASP A 54 17.22 -18.19 -10.76
CA ASP A 54 17.58 -17.30 -11.86
C ASP A 54 19.11 -17.21 -12.03
N ARG A 55 19.84 -17.06 -10.93
CA ARG A 55 21.31 -17.09 -10.90
C ARG A 55 21.86 -18.39 -11.46
N VAL A 56 21.33 -19.53 -11.02
CA VAL A 56 21.77 -20.86 -11.49
C VAL A 56 21.55 -21.00 -13.00
N ILE A 57 20.39 -20.61 -13.51
CA ILE A 57 20.07 -20.66 -14.94
C ILE A 57 21.03 -19.77 -15.74
N HIS A 58 21.23 -18.52 -15.30
CA HIS A 58 22.10 -17.56 -15.99
C HIS A 58 23.55 -18.05 -16.06
N VAL A 59 24.10 -18.48 -14.92
CA VAL A 59 25.51 -18.86 -14.83
C VAL A 59 25.76 -20.23 -15.44
N GLN A 60 24.94 -21.22 -15.12
CA GLN A 60 25.20 -22.62 -15.50
C GLN A 60 24.67 -22.97 -16.88
N GLN A 61 23.44 -22.55 -17.21
CA GLN A 61 22.79 -22.96 -18.46
C GLN A 61 23.12 -22.01 -19.60
N LEU A 62 23.20 -20.70 -19.33
CA LEU A 62 23.42 -19.68 -20.35
C LEU A 62 24.89 -19.24 -20.46
N GLY A 63 25.71 -19.53 -19.44
CA GLY A 63 27.12 -19.09 -19.40
C GLY A 63 27.28 -17.57 -19.36
N MET A 64 26.26 -16.84 -18.92
CA MET A 64 26.25 -15.38 -18.85
C MET A 64 26.43 -14.90 -17.40
N PRO A 65 27.06 -13.74 -17.18
CA PRO A 65 27.15 -13.17 -15.84
C PRO A 65 25.74 -12.80 -15.33
N TRP A 66 25.43 -13.23 -14.11
CA TRP A 66 24.20 -12.85 -13.43
C TRP A 66 24.44 -11.60 -12.56
N GLU A 67 23.61 -10.59 -12.74
CA GLU A 67 23.58 -9.39 -11.89
C GLU A 67 22.29 -9.39 -11.07
N GLU A 68 22.43 -9.39 -9.74
CA GLU A 68 21.27 -9.40 -8.85
C GLU A 68 20.45 -8.11 -9.04
N PRO A 69 19.15 -8.21 -9.38
CA PRO A 69 18.27 -7.07 -9.38
C PRO A 69 18.28 -6.40 -8.01
N ARG A 70 18.15 -5.07 -7.92
CA ARG A 70 18.00 -4.36 -6.63
C ARG A 70 16.52 -4.11 -6.31
N PRO A 71 15.84 -5.04 -5.62
CA PRO A 71 14.43 -4.87 -5.31
C PRO A 71 14.28 -3.93 -4.11
N TRP A 72 14.13 -2.63 -4.40
CA TRP A 72 13.84 -1.55 -3.44
C TRP A 72 12.63 -1.81 -2.52
N PHE A 73 11.81 -2.82 -2.81
CA PHE A 73 10.63 -3.18 -2.03
C PHE A 73 10.88 -4.30 -1.01
N LEU A 74 11.97 -5.08 -1.10
CA LEU A 74 12.29 -6.14 -0.14
C LEU A 74 12.74 -5.58 1.23
N ASP A 75 13.26 -4.36 1.25
CA ASP A 75 13.74 -3.69 2.46
C ASP A 75 12.59 -3.15 3.34
N ASN A 76 11.36 -3.12 2.81
CA ASN A 76 10.21 -2.62 3.56
C ASN A 76 9.72 -3.65 4.59
N VAL A 77 9.24 -3.18 5.75
CA VAL A 77 8.56 -4.02 6.74
C VAL A 77 7.18 -3.47 7.02
N GLY A 78 6.16 -4.25 6.66
CA GLY A 78 4.75 -3.92 6.90
C GLY A 78 4.03 -3.29 5.69
N PRO A 79 2.72 -3.03 5.82
CA PRO A 79 1.87 -2.61 4.71
C PRO A 79 2.43 -1.43 3.94
N LEU A 80 2.66 -1.62 2.64
CA LEU A 80 3.14 -0.57 1.74
C LEU A 80 2.12 0.57 1.73
N GLY A 81 2.56 1.73 2.22
CA GLY A 81 1.67 2.83 2.55
C GLY A 81 0.95 2.55 3.86
N GLY A 82 1.53 3.04 4.97
CA GLY A 82 0.75 3.29 6.17
C GLY A 82 -0.52 4.00 5.71
N ARG A 83 -1.70 3.45 6.06
CA ARG A 83 -2.99 4.06 5.80
C ARG A 83 -2.80 5.56 6.06
N ARG A 84 -2.75 6.40 5.02
CA ARG A 84 -3.07 7.82 5.22
C ARG A 84 -4.41 7.72 5.89
N GLU A 85 -4.49 8.12 7.16
CA GLU A 85 -5.77 8.30 7.82
C GLU A 85 -6.58 9.10 6.82
N LYS A 86 -7.60 8.47 6.22
CA LYS A 86 -8.57 9.20 5.44
C LYS A 86 -9.18 10.11 6.49
N ARG A 87 -8.73 11.36 6.51
CA ARG A 87 -9.24 12.37 7.44
C ARG A 87 -10.75 12.29 7.32
N ASP A 88 -11.40 12.17 8.47
CA ASP A 88 -12.86 12.16 8.50
C ASP A 88 -13.37 13.41 7.76
N ALA A 89 -14.50 13.30 7.06
CA ALA A 89 -15.02 14.41 6.26
C ALA A 89 -15.18 15.68 7.10
N MET A 90 -15.50 15.54 8.40
CA MET A 90 -15.57 16.64 9.35
C MET A 90 -14.19 17.27 9.63
N GLN A 91 -13.16 16.46 9.84
CA GLN A 91 -11.78 16.93 10.07
C GLN A 91 -11.17 17.61 8.84
N VAL A 92 -11.59 17.21 7.63
CA VAL A 92 -11.22 17.89 6.39
C VAL A 92 -11.90 19.26 6.29
N ALA A 93 -13.20 19.31 6.62
CA ALA A 93 -13.96 20.56 6.62
C ALA A 93 -13.43 21.56 7.65
N GLU A 94 -13.15 21.12 8.88
CA GLU A 94 -12.57 21.92 9.96
C GLU A 94 -11.23 22.55 9.56
N LYS A 95 -10.30 21.74 9.04
CA LYS A 95 -8.99 22.25 8.58
C LYS A 95 -9.07 23.17 7.36
N LEU A 96 -10.08 23.02 6.50
CA LEU A 96 -10.31 23.94 5.39
C LEU A 96 -10.80 25.32 5.87
N LEU A 97 -11.61 25.33 6.94
CA LEU A 97 -12.09 26.55 7.58
C LEU A 97 -10.98 27.24 8.38
N GLU A 98 -10.09 26.48 9.02
CA GLU A 98 -8.97 27.01 9.82
C GLU A 98 -7.74 27.42 8.97
N GLY A 99 -7.48 26.73 7.85
CA GLY A 99 -6.19 26.78 7.14
C GLY A 99 -6.16 27.54 5.80
N GLY A 100 -7.28 28.09 5.34
CA GLY A 100 -7.35 28.99 4.17
C GLY A 100 -6.58 28.54 2.92
N ILE A 101 -7.13 27.62 2.12
CA ILE A 101 -6.88 27.28 0.67
C ILE A 101 -5.41 27.09 0.18
N ARG A 102 -4.34 27.44 0.91
CA ARG A 102 -2.99 27.59 0.34
C ARG A 102 -2.11 26.34 0.31
N GLU A 103 -2.52 25.21 0.88
CA GLU A 103 -1.63 24.04 1.05
C GLU A 103 -2.08 22.74 0.36
N PHE A 104 -3.01 22.79 -0.61
CA PHE A 104 -3.49 21.57 -1.30
C PHE A 104 -2.59 21.04 -2.42
N ARG A 105 -1.35 21.54 -2.58
CA ARG A 105 -0.37 21.01 -3.55
C ARG A 105 0.55 19.98 -2.92
N GLY A 106 -0.01 18.82 -2.58
CA GLY A 106 0.76 17.71 -1.99
C GLY A 106 0.32 16.32 -2.45
N ILE A 107 -0.48 16.22 -3.52
CA ILE A 107 -0.82 14.93 -4.12
C ILE A 107 0.29 14.57 -5.11
N ARG A 108 1.43 14.09 -4.60
CA ARG A 108 2.23 13.16 -5.39
C ARG A 108 1.46 11.84 -5.34
N LEU A 109 0.63 11.59 -6.35
CA LEU A 109 0.26 10.23 -6.69
C LEU A 109 1.57 9.44 -6.78
N CYS A 110 1.62 8.26 -6.17
CA CYS A 110 2.64 7.29 -6.49
C CYS A 110 2.65 7.14 -8.01
N ARG A 111 3.67 7.69 -8.66
CA ARG A 111 3.88 7.53 -10.09
C ARG A 111 4.24 6.07 -10.26
N VAL A 112 3.25 5.23 -10.52
CA VAL A 112 3.48 3.95 -11.18
C VAL A 112 4.21 4.32 -12.46
N ARG A 113 5.52 4.07 -12.52
CA ARG A 113 6.23 4.17 -13.80
C ARG A 113 5.55 3.14 -14.71
N PRO A 114 4.96 3.54 -15.85
CA PRO A 114 4.62 2.56 -16.85
C PRO A 114 5.95 1.98 -17.32
N THR A 115 6.14 0.67 -17.18
CA THR A 115 7.14 -0.05 -17.99
C THR A 115 6.66 0.06 -19.43
N LEU A 116 7.14 1.09 -20.13
CA LEU A 116 7.06 1.16 -21.58
C LEU A 116 7.90 0.01 -22.11
N GLY A 117 7.23 -1.05 -22.56
CA GLY A 117 7.81 -1.97 -23.52
C GLY A 117 8.15 -1.17 -24.78
N ILE A 118 9.38 -1.34 -25.25
CA ILE A 118 9.74 -1.03 -26.63
C ILE A 118 10.52 -2.26 -27.13
N SER A 119 9.79 -3.12 -27.83
CA SER A 119 10.38 -3.91 -28.91
C SER A 119 10.65 -2.93 -30.06
N GLY A 120 11.80 -3.00 -30.71
CA GLY A 120 12.08 -2.21 -31.89
C GLY A 120 13.56 -2.06 -32.17
N GLN A 121 14.03 -2.80 -33.16
CA GLN A 121 15.34 -2.72 -33.80
C GLN A 121 15.73 -1.29 -34.16
N ASP A 122 17.02 -0.96 -34.07
CA ASP A 122 17.68 -0.05 -35.00
C ASP A 122 19.20 -0.34 -35.03
N HIS A 123 19.62 -0.95 -36.14
CA HIS A 123 21.01 -0.93 -36.61
C HIS A 123 21.38 0.51 -37.00
N PRO A 124 22.61 0.96 -36.73
CA PRO A 124 23.25 1.95 -37.59
C PRO A 124 24.36 1.27 -38.40
N GLY A 125 24.22 1.39 -39.72
CA GLY A 125 25.26 1.05 -40.67
C GLY A 125 26.47 1.98 -40.58
N VAL A 126 27.60 1.40 -40.98
CA VAL A 126 28.69 1.95 -41.79
C VAL A 126 28.66 3.47 -42.01
N ALA A 127 29.71 4.15 -41.53
CA ALA A 127 30.25 5.35 -42.14
C ALA A 127 31.78 5.37 -42.00
N SER A 128 32.42 5.33 -43.17
CA SER A 128 33.81 5.67 -43.53
C SER A 128 34.99 4.89 -42.93
#